data_AF-A0A421J3D5-F1
#
_entry.id   AF-A0A421J3D5-F1
#
_cell.length_a   1.000
_cell.length_b   1.000
_cell.length_c   1.000
_cell.angle_alpha   90.00
_cell.angle_beta   90.00
_cell.angle_gamma   90.00
#
_symmetry.space_group_name_H-M   'P 1'
#
loop_
_entity.id
_entity.type
_entity.pdbx_description
1 polymer ?
#
loop_
_entity_poly.entity_id
_entity_poly.type
_entity_poly.pdbx_seq_one_letter_code
_entity_poly.pdbx_strand_id
1 'polypeptide(L)'
;MNTDWFKADDFTEVEDVNVHPNVSIFNRKLYTFGNKGETYIKFSYINSCIQSQDEITLLDTRSCVFKISDTRFIVVLKKDENYAVIGELGNRYITKNKLCEYDVQIRSPDDYTIIPMSEIYDPSKLDFELLYENAGARVKNRFDAYMKDIRNN
;
A
#
# COMPACT_ATOMS: atom_id res chain seq x y z
N MET A 1 1.04 6.67 -19.87
CA MET A 1 0.63 7.72 -18.90
C MET A 1 1.86 8.53 -18.59
N ASN A 2 1.80 9.86 -18.72
CA ASN A 2 2.87 10.71 -18.20
C ASN A 2 2.82 10.60 -16.67
N THR A 3 3.82 9.99 -16.04
CA THR A 3 3.80 9.69 -14.61
C THR A 3 5.00 10.32 -13.90
N ASP A 4 4.95 11.64 -13.76
CA ASP A 4 5.87 12.35 -12.86
C ASP A 4 5.81 11.83 -11.42
N TRP A 5 4.69 11.23 -11.00
CA TRP A 5 4.57 10.55 -9.69
C TRP A 5 5.56 9.39 -9.51
N PHE A 6 5.96 8.73 -10.58
CA PHE A 6 6.81 7.52 -10.54
C PHE A 6 8.22 7.80 -11.05
N LYS A 7 8.57 9.06 -11.39
CA LYS A 7 9.86 9.37 -12.02
C LYS A 7 11.08 9.22 -11.11
N ALA A 8 10.85 9.25 -9.79
CA ALA A 8 11.93 9.31 -8.81
C ALA A 8 12.54 7.93 -8.50
N ASP A 9 11.87 6.84 -8.87
CA ASP A 9 12.29 5.47 -8.59
C ASP A 9 11.80 4.49 -9.67
N ASP A 10 12.30 3.26 -9.59
CA ASP A 10 11.76 2.13 -10.33
C ASP A 10 10.60 1.47 -9.58
N PHE A 11 9.66 0.93 -10.35
CA PHE A 11 8.49 0.23 -9.83
C PHE A 11 8.33 -1.12 -10.49
N THR A 12 7.95 -2.10 -9.69
CA THR A 12 7.65 -3.45 -10.13
C THR A 12 6.14 -3.62 -10.23
N GLU A 13 5.67 -4.18 -11.34
CA GLU A 13 4.27 -4.56 -11.50
C GLU A 13 3.93 -5.69 -10.53
N VAL A 14 2.78 -5.58 -9.88
CA VAL A 14 2.25 -6.62 -9.00
C VAL A 14 1.22 -7.41 -9.79
N GLU A 15 1.48 -8.70 -9.97
CA GLU A 15 0.55 -9.58 -10.67
C GLU A 15 -0.80 -9.68 -9.95
N ASP A 16 -1.90 -9.61 -10.71
CA ASP A 16 -3.26 -9.79 -10.20
C ASP A 16 -3.59 -11.29 -10.03
N VAL A 17 -2.89 -11.94 -9.10
CA VAL A 17 -3.06 -13.36 -8.78
C VAL A 17 -3.78 -13.55 -7.44
N ASN A 18 -4.58 -14.61 -7.33
CA ASN A 18 -5.18 -14.99 -6.06
C ASN A 18 -4.10 -15.57 -5.12
N VAL A 19 -3.82 -14.87 -4.03
CA VAL A 19 -2.81 -15.25 -3.04
C VAL A 19 -3.36 -16.09 -1.88
N HIS A 20 -4.67 -16.37 -1.86
CA HIS A 20 -5.22 -17.34 -0.90
C HIS A 20 -4.66 -18.74 -1.21
N PRO A 21 -4.24 -19.56 -0.21
CA PRO A 21 -4.40 -19.43 1.24
C PRO A 21 -3.21 -18.78 1.98
N ASN A 22 -2.25 -18.16 1.29
CA ASN A 22 -1.01 -17.63 1.89
C ASN A 22 -1.19 -16.32 2.69
N VAL A 23 -2.43 -16.00 3.02
CA VAL A 23 -2.84 -14.75 3.65
C VAL A 23 -2.63 -14.82 5.15
N SER A 24 -1.95 -13.82 5.72
CA SER A 24 -1.69 -13.72 7.15
C SER A 24 -2.42 -12.54 7.81
N ILE A 25 -2.65 -12.62 9.13
CA ILE A 25 -3.13 -11.46 9.90
C ILE A 25 -2.08 -10.33 9.97
N PHE A 26 -0.80 -10.69 9.88
CA PHE A 26 0.30 -9.74 10.01
C PHE A 26 0.33 -8.78 8.82
N ASN A 27 0.07 -9.26 7.59
CA ASN A 27 0.09 -8.43 6.39
C ASN A 27 -1.30 -8.05 5.89
N ARG A 28 -2.34 -8.16 6.73
CA ARG A 28 -3.75 -7.95 6.35
C ARG A 28 -4.01 -6.63 5.61
N LYS A 29 -3.27 -5.56 5.93
CA LYS A 29 -3.41 -4.24 5.29
C LYS A 29 -3.06 -4.23 3.80
N LEU A 30 -2.30 -5.23 3.33
CA LEU A 30 -1.94 -5.38 1.93
C LEU A 30 -3.03 -6.06 1.10
N TYR A 31 -3.94 -6.78 1.74
CA TYR A 31 -4.87 -7.63 1.03
C TYR A 31 -6.19 -6.96 0.78
N THR A 32 -6.78 -7.37 -0.33
CA THR A 32 -8.16 -7.09 -0.65
C THR A 32 -8.89 -8.39 -0.95
N PHE A 33 -10.12 -8.44 -0.47
CA PHE A 33 -10.93 -9.63 -0.41
C PHE A 33 -12.09 -9.53 -1.40
N GLY A 34 -12.17 -10.51 -2.30
CA GLY A 34 -13.19 -10.67 -3.31
C GLY A 34 -14.51 -11.19 -2.75
N ASN A 35 -15.43 -11.58 -3.63
CA ASN A 35 -16.73 -12.15 -3.22
C ASN A 35 -16.79 -13.68 -3.41
N LYS A 36 -15.71 -14.29 -3.91
CA LYS A 36 -15.62 -15.72 -4.28
C LYS A 36 -14.42 -16.41 -3.63
N GLY A 37 -14.02 -15.96 -2.44
CA GLY A 37 -12.80 -16.44 -1.76
C GLY A 37 -11.49 -16.07 -2.43
N GLU A 38 -11.54 -15.11 -3.35
CA GLU A 38 -10.35 -14.53 -3.96
C GLU A 38 -9.71 -13.53 -3.00
N THR A 39 -8.40 -13.59 -2.82
CA THR A 39 -7.62 -12.56 -2.12
C THR A 39 -6.49 -12.10 -3.01
N TYR A 40 -6.31 -10.80 -3.17
CA TYR A 40 -5.24 -10.22 -4.00
C TYR A 40 -4.52 -9.11 -3.23
N ILE A 41 -3.30 -8.79 -3.67
CA ILE A 41 -2.55 -7.64 -3.15
C ILE A 41 -3.21 -6.36 -3.69
N LYS A 42 -3.46 -5.38 -2.81
CA LYS A 42 -4.19 -4.16 -3.14
C LYS A 42 -3.48 -3.22 -4.13
N PHE A 43 -2.22 -3.49 -4.45
CA PHE A 43 -1.37 -2.68 -5.30
C PHE A 43 -1.28 -3.30 -6.70
N SER A 44 -1.16 -2.47 -7.74
CA SER A 44 -0.78 -2.89 -9.10
C SER A 44 0.68 -2.59 -9.42
N TYR A 45 1.28 -1.65 -8.71
CA TYR A 45 2.72 -1.34 -8.78
C TYR A 45 3.25 -1.07 -7.38
N ILE A 46 4.47 -1.53 -7.10
CA ILE A 46 5.18 -1.28 -5.84
C ILE A 46 6.59 -0.80 -6.14
N ASN A 47 7.07 0.17 -5.37
CA ASN A 47 8.42 0.70 -5.46
C ASN A 47 9.46 -0.42 -5.26
N SER A 48 10.38 -0.55 -6.21
CA SER A 48 11.35 -1.66 -6.26
C SER A 48 12.38 -1.63 -5.12
N CYS A 49 12.47 -0.54 -4.35
CA CYS A 49 13.29 -0.49 -3.13
C CYS A 49 12.72 -1.35 -1.99
N ILE A 50 11.44 -1.72 -2.04
CA ILE A 50 10.76 -2.47 -0.97
C ILE A 50 10.88 -3.97 -1.25
N GLN A 51 11.48 -4.72 -0.33
CA GLN A 51 11.89 -6.11 -0.62
C GLN A 51 10.95 -7.18 -0.07
N SER A 52 10.02 -6.83 0.82
CA SER A 52 9.15 -7.80 1.50
C SER A 52 7.74 -7.28 1.81
N GLN A 53 6.79 -8.20 2.01
CA GLN A 53 5.42 -7.86 2.41
C GLN A 53 5.36 -7.21 3.80
N ASP A 54 6.28 -7.55 4.70
CA ASP A 54 6.34 -6.94 6.02
C ASP A 54 6.71 -5.46 5.95
N GLU A 55 7.68 -5.12 5.10
CA GLU A 55 8.05 -3.73 4.83
C GLU A 55 6.91 -2.95 4.19
N ILE A 56 6.25 -3.51 3.16
CA ILE A 56 5.09 -2.83 2.53
C ILE A 56 4.02 -2.57 3.59
N THR A 57 3.76 -3.53 4.48
CA THR A 57 2.73 -3.38 5.52
C THR A 57 3.11 -2.30 6.55
N LEU A 58 4.39 -2.26 6.93
CA LEU A 58 4.93 -1.23 7.82
C LEU A 58 4.80 0.16 7.20
N LEU A 59 5.30 0.33 5.97
CA LEU A 59 5.30 1.59 5.24
C LEU A 59 3.87 2.07 4.98
N ASP A 60 2.99 1.17 4.55
CA ASP A 60 1.58 1.48 4.35
C ASP A 60 0.88 1.87 5.67
N THR A 61 1.34 1.42 6.83
CA THR A 61 0.80 1.87 8.14
C THR A 61 1.03 3.36 8.38
N ARG A 62 2.07 3.95 7.77
CA ARG A 62 2.50 5.34 7.93
C ARG A 62 2.18 6.22 6.71
N SER A 63 1.42 5.68 5.76
CA SER A 63 1.19 6.30 4.46
C SER A 63 -0.11 7.11 4.40
N CYS A 64 -0.22 7.91 3.34
CA CYS A 64 -1.45 8.55 2.89
C CYS A 64 -1.82 8.06 1.48
N VAL A 65 -3.11 8.11 1.14
CA VAL A 65 -3.58 7.79 -0.22
C VAL A 65 -3.90 9.10 -0.96
N PHE A 66 -3.33 9.27 -2.14
CA PHE A 66 -3.62 10.40 -3.02
C PHE A 66 -4.45 9.92 -4.21
N LYS A 67 -5.52 10.67 -4.54
CA LYS A 67 -6.21 10.55 -5.82
C LYS A 67 -5.44 11.36 -6.86
N ILE A 68 -5.02 10.72 -7.95
CA ILE A 68 -4.19 11.35 -9.00
C ILE A 68 -4.89 11.41 -10.36
N SER A 69 -6.04 10.76 -10.49
CA SER A 69 -7.02 10.95 -11.56
C SER A 69 -8.38 10.43 -11.08
N ASP A 70 -9.41 10.46 -11.94
CA ASP A 70 -10.73 9.93 -11.61
C ASP A 70 -10.73 8.46 -11.18
N THR A 71 -9.78 7.66 -11.70
CA THR A 71 -9.74 6.21 -11.51
C THR A 71 -8.40 5.69 -10.96
N ARG A 72 -7.47 6.58 -10.60
CA ARG A 72 -6.12 6.19 -10.15
C ARG A 72 -5.76 6.81 -8.82
N PHE A 73 -5.14 5.99 -7.98
CA PHE A 73 -4.74 6.36 -6.63
C PHE A 73 -3.37 5.80 -6.32
N ILE A 74 -2.55 6.59 -5.64
CA ILE A 74 -1.22 6.19 -5.18
C ILE A 74 -1.15 6.23 -3.66
N VAL A 75 -0.24 5.44 -3.11
CA VAL A 75 0.09 5.44 -1.70
C VAL A 75 1.44 6.12 -1.52
N VAL A 76 1.51 7.12 -0.65
CA VAL A 76 2.70 7.96 -0.46
C VAL A 76 3.13 8.00 1.00
N LEU A 77 4.44 8.12 1.21
CA LEU A 77 5.04 8.48 2.49
C LEU A 77 5.44 9.95 2.46
N LYS A 78 5.16 10.64 3.56
CA LYS A 78 5.61 12.02 3.78
C LYS A 78 6.76 12.03 4.78
N LYS A 79 7.80 12.81 4.50
CA LYS A 79 8.85 13.18 5.45
C LYS A 79 9.22 14.64 5.21
N ASP A 80 9.11 15.46 6.24
CA ASP A 80 9.21 16.92 6.13
C ASP A 80 8.25 17.42 5.03
N GLU A 81 8.70 18.18 4.04
CA GLU A 81 7.86 18.61 2.90
C GLU A 81 8.02 17.75 1.63
N ASN A 82 8.67 16.58 1.75
CA ASN A 82 8.92 15.69 0.63
C ASN A 82 8.01 14.46 0.67
N TYR A 83 7.79 13.89 -0.51
CA TYR A 83 6.94 12.73 -0.72
C TYR A 83 7.67 11.66 -1.51
N ALA A 84 7.53 10.41 -1.09
CA ALA A 84 7.94 9.25 -1.87
C ALA A 84 6.75 8.32 -2.11
N VAL A 85 6.69 7.70 -3.29
CA VAL A 85 5.58 6.84 -3.69
C VAL A 85 5.90 5.40 -3.33
N ILE A 86 5.06 4.78 -2.50
CA ILE A 86 5.12 3.35 -2.17
C ILE A 86 4.64 2.51 -3.35
N GLY A 87 3.55 2.94 -3.99
CA GLY A 87 2.94 2.16 -5.07
C GLY A 87 1.60 2.71 -5.54
N GLU A 88 1.08 2.13 -6.62
CA GLU A 88 -0.25 2.42 -7.15
C GLU A 88 -1.26 1.39 -6.65
N LEU A 89 -2.46 1.85 -6.27
CA LEU A 89 -3.56 0.96 -5.92
C LEU A 89 -4.11 0.27 -7.17
N GLY A 90 -4.33 -1.04 -7.07
CA GLY A 90 -4.93 -1.84 -8.13
C GLY A 90 -6.43 -1.58 -8.27
N ASN A 91 -6.94 -1.72 -9.50
CA ASN A 91 -8.33 -1.39 -9.84
C ASN A 91 -9.36 -2.20 -9.03
N ARG A 92 -9.06 -3.47 -8.70
CA ARG A 92 -9.94 -4.28 -7.87
C ARG A 92 -10.09 -3.67 -6.45
N TYR A 93 -9.00 -3.16 -5.85
CA TYR A 93 -9.07 -2.51 -4.53
C TYR A 93 -9.89 -1.23 -4.58
N ILE A 94 -9.65 -0.40 -5.61
CA ILE A 94 -10.40 0.83 -5.86
C ILE A 94 -11.90 0.54 -5.97
N THR A 95 -12.27 -0.46 -6.78
CA THR A 95 -13.67 -0.85 -7.02
C THR A 95 -14.31 -1.44 -5.76
N LYS A 96 -13.65 -2.39 -5.09
CA LYS A 96 -14.18 -3.06 -3.88
C LYS A 96 -14.47 -2.08 -2.76
N ASN A 97 -13.60 -1.08 -2.60
CA ASN A 97 -13.72 -0.06 -1.56
C ASN A 97 -14.43 1.21 -2.05
N LYS A 98 -14.95 1.21 -3.29
CA LYS A 98 -15.71 2.32 -3.87
C LYS A 98 -14.95 3.65 -3.82
N LEU A 99 -13.63 3.63 -4.03
CA LEU A 99 -12.79 4.81 -3.79
C LEU A 99 -13.16 5.99 -4.69
N CYS A 100 -13.67 5.72 -5.90
CA CYS A 100 -14.15 6.74 -6.84
C CYS A 100 -15.47 7.41 -6.42
N GLU A 101 -16.23 6.83 -5.48
CA GLU A 101 -17.49 7.40 -4.98
C GLU A 101 -17.26 8.53 -3.95
N TYR A 102 -16.05 8.63 -3.38
CA TYR A 102 -15.70 9.70 -2.45
C TYR A 102 -15.28 10.96 -3.22
N ASP A 103 -15.80 12.10 -2.76
CA ASP A 103 -15.41 13.42 -3.25
C ASP A 103 -14.05 13.83 -2.66
N VAL A 104 -12.98 13.38 -3.31
CA VAL A 104 -11.59 13.64 -2.94
C VAL A 104 -10.92 14.45 -4.05
N GLN A 105 -10.20 15.50 -3.66
CA GLN A 105 -9.43 16.33 -4.58
C GLN A 105 -8.39 15.51 -5.34
N ILE A 106 -8.33 15.70 -6.66
CA ILE A 106 -7.27 15.18 -7.52
C ILE A 106 -6.00 16.02 -7.31
N ARG A 107 -4.88 15.38 -7.02
CA ARG A 107 -3.58 16.01 -6.77
C ARG A 107 -2.69 15.95 -8.01
N SER A 108 -1.98 17.04 -8.29
CA SER A 108 -0.94 17.10 -9.33
C SER A 108 0.43 16.79 -8.72
N PRO A 109 1.34 16.05 -9.40
CA PRO A 109 2.70 15.84 -8.90
C PRO A 109 3.51 17.15 -8.88
N ASP A 110 3.17 18.14 -9.72
CA ASP A 110 3.87 19.43 -9.78
C ASP A 110 3.70 20.28 -8.50
N ASP A 111 2.68 19.96 -7.71
CA ASP A 111 2.41 20.65 -6.43
C ASP A 111 3.26 20.08 -5.27
N TYR A 112 4.08 19.05 -5.51
CA TYR A 112 4.81 18.33 -4.47
C TYR A 112 6.26 18.03 -4.87
N THR A 113 7.16 18.05 -3.89
CA THR A 113 8.53 17.56 -4.08
C THR A 113 8.55 16.04 -3.98
N ILE A 114 8.56 15.37 -5.14
CA ILE A 114 8.65 13.91 -5.23
C ILE A 114 10.13 13.50 -5.22
N ILE A 115 10.53 12.68 -4.26
CA ILE A 115 11.91 12.21 -4.06
C ILE A 115 11.98 10.68 -4.05
N PRO A 116 13.17 10.10 -4.30
CA PRO A 116 13.39 8.66 -4.17
C PRO A 116 13.04 8.14 -2.77
N MET A 117 12.51 6.92 -2.71
CA MET A 117 12.12 6.24 -1.47
C MET A 117 13.32 6.06 -0.54
N SER A 118 14.51 5.86 -1.11
CA SER A 118 15.79 5.74 -0.37
C SER A 118 16.16 6.98 0.46
N GLU A 119 15.61 8.16 0.14
CA GLU A 119 15.85 9.39 0.92
C GLU A 119 14.96 9.46 2.19
N ILE A 120 13.82 8.77 2.18
CA ILE A 120 12.85 8.76 3.26
C ILE A 120 12.96 7.48 4.11
N TYR A 121 13.23 6.36 3.46
CA TYR A 121 13.23 5.03 4.05
C TYR A 121 14.57 4.33 3.79
N ASP A 122 15.13 3.78 4.85
CA ASP A 122 16.39 3.06 4.84
C ASP A 122 16.13 1.61 5.30
N PRO A 123 16.09 0.64 4.37
CA PRO A 123 15.85 -0.76 4.70
C PRO A 123 16.86 -1.34 5.69
N SER A 124 18.09 -0.79 5.75
CA SER A 124 19.13 -1.27 6.68
C SER A 124 18.83 -0.93 8.14
N LYS A 125 17.91 0.01 8.37
CA LYS A 125 17.42 0.38 9.71
C LYS A 125 16.18 -0.40 10.13
N LEU A 126 15.72 -1.33 9.30
CA LEU A 126 14.62 -2.21 9.66
C LEU A 126 15.14 -3.24 10.68
N ASP A 127 14.61 -3.19 11.89
CA ASP A 127 14.89 -4.17 12.93
C ASP A 127 13.64 -4.97 13.32
N PHE A 128 13.89 -6.06 14.04
CA PHE A 128 12.84 -6.97 14.51
C PHE A 128 11.82 -6.24 15.40
N GLU A 129 12.28 -5.39 16.32
CA GLU A 129 11.41 -4.71 17.28
C GLU A 129 10.45 -3.76 16.57
N LEU A 130 10.93 -2.97 15.62
CA LEU A 130 10.11 -2.05 14.84
C LEU A 130 9.00 -2.79 14.09
N LEU A 131 9.35 -3.88 13.40
CA LEU A 131 8.37 -4.71 12.70
C LEU A 131 7.37 -5.35 13.67
N TYR A 132 7.88 -5.95 14.75
CA TYR A 132 7.09 -6.65 15.74
C TYR A 132 6.12 -5.73 16.47
N GLU A 133 6.56 -4.56 16.92
CA GLU A 133 5.73 -3.58 17.63
C GLU A 133 4.63 -3.03 16.72
N ASN A 134 4.95 -2.64 15.48
CA ASN A 134 3.97 -2.10 14.54
C ASN A 134 2.96 -3.19 14.13
N ALA A 135 3.43 -4.40 13.85
CA ALA A 135 2.55 -5.52 13.54
C ALA A 135 1.70 -5.94 14.74
N GLY A 136 2.31 -6.04 15.91
CA GLY A 136 1.67 -6.37 17.17
C GLY A 136 0.57 -5.37 17.53
N ALA A 137 0.84 -4.07 17.47
CA ALA A 137 -0.16 -3.03 17.71
C ALA A 137 -1.34 -3.12 16.74
N ARG A 138 -1.07 -3.28 15.44
CA ARG A 138 -2.11 -3.42 14.40
C ARG A 138 -2.97 -4.66 14.60
N VAL A 139 -2.34 -5.81 14.87
CA VAL A 139 -3.02 -7.09 15.05
C VAL A 139 -3.83 -7.08 16.34
N LYS A 140 -3.24 -6.67 17.48
CA LYS A 140 -3.95 -6.62 18.77
C LYS A 140 -5.24 -5.80 18.71
N ASN A 141 -5.21 -4.66 18.01
CA ASN A 141 -6.36 -3.77 17.93
C ASN A 141 -7.51 -4.30 17.03
N ARG A 142 -7.24 -5.22 16.10
CA ARG A 142 -8.23 -5.66 15.09
C ARG A 142 -8.23 -7.16 14.80
N PHE A 143 -7.69 -7.97 15.72
CA PHE A 143 -7.47 -9.41 15.54
C PHE A 143 -8.74 -10.14 15.06
N ASP A 144 -9.85 -10.01 15.79
CA ASP A 144 -11.09 -10.72 15.48
C ASP A 144 -11.65 -10.30 14.12
N ALA A 145 -11.57 -9.01 13.78
CA ALA A 145 -12.01 -8.50 12.49
C ALA A 145 -11.17 -9.08 11.35
N TYR A 146 -9.83 -9.11 11.51
CA TYR A 146 -8.94 -9.66 10.49
C TYR A 146 -9.10 -11.17 10.33
N MET A 147 -9.23 -11.92 11.42
CA MET A 147 -9.48 -13.35 11.37
C MET A 147 -10.83 -13.66 10.70
N LYS A 148 -11.87 -12.87 11.01
CA LYS A 148 -13.18 -13.01 10.36
C LYS A 148 -13.11 -12.74 8.87
N ASP A 149 -12.44 -11.66 8.46
CA ASP A 149 -12.24 -11.35 7.04
C ASP A 149 -11.53 -12.51 6.32
N ILE A 150 -10.46 -13.06 6.91
CA ILE A 150 -9.69 -14.14 6.30
C ILE A 150 -10.51 -15.43 6.20
N ARG A 151 -11.31 -15.77 7.21
CA ARG A 151 -12.10 -17.02 7.26
C ARG A 151 -13.37 -16.97 6.41
N ASN A 152 -13.96 -15.78 6.25
CA ASN A 152 -15.23 -15.60 5.55
C ASN A 152 -15.05 -15.23 4.07
N ASN A 153 -13.81 -15.21 3.59
CA ASN A 153 -13.50 -15.24 2.17
C ASN A 153 -13.33 -16.68 1.74
#